data_AF-A0A809RRS4-F1
#
_entry.id   AF-A0A809RRS4-F1
#
_cell.length_a   1.000
_cell.length_b   1.000
_cell.length_c   1.000
_cell.angle_alpha   90.00
_cell.angle_beta   90.00
_cell.angle_gamma   90.00
#
_symmetry.space_group_name_H-M   'P 1'
#
loop_
_entity.id
_entity.type
_entity.pdbx_description
1 polymer ?
#
loop_
_entity_poly.entity_id
_entity_poly.type
_entity_poly.pdbx_seq_one_letter_code
_entity_poly.pdbx_strand_id
1 'polypeptide(L)'
;MGLDFSRAKSIKSLKGLIFHDIEKPQNKARKLRRLTLFNDSDTFSISALELNKAGFKEHMILDGNTMPPTKIMFSNEGITKYVRITGLDELNSEGITNLSVLFNLSKGLNRTEIKIDSQASKLGNQLKSLGYQVSMINQDDEYTIT
;
A
#
# COMPACT_ATOMS: atom_id res chain seq x y z
N MET A 1 -0.41 19.25 1.89
CA MET A 1 0.42 18.55 2.89
C MET A 1 0.86 17.22 2.31
N GLY A 2 2.10 16.81 2.59
CA GLY A 2 2.61 15.51 2.18
C GLY A 2 3.53 14.91 3.23
N LEU A 3 3.74 13.61 3.14
CA LEU A 3 4.63 12.85 3.98
C LEU A 3 5.58 12.04 3.09
N ASP A 4 6.86 12.03 3.44
CA ASP A 4 7.90 11.43 2.62
C ASP A 4 8.68 10.38 3.42
N PHE A 5 8.47 9.11 3.06
CA PHE A 5 9.17 7.95 3.58
C PHE A 5 10.16 7.36 2.57
N SER A 6 10.61 8.14 1.58
CA SER A 6 11.58 7.70 0.57
C SER A 6 12.92 7.23 1.12
N ARG A 7 13.20 7.42 2.41
CA ARG A 7 14.41 6.95 3.10
C ARG A 7 14.11 5.96 4.24
N ALA A 8 12.84 5.67 4.52
CA ALA A 8 12.42 4.83 5.63
C ALA A 8 11.99 3.45 5.11
N LYS A 9 12.97 2.57 4.87
CA LYS A 9 12.73 1.24 4.25
C LYS A 9 11.70 0.38 4.98
N SER A 10 11.68 0.47 6.31
CA SER A 10 10.80 -0.30 7.19
C SER A 10 9.37 0.24 7.25
N ILE A 11 9.12 1.49 6.85
CA ILE A 11 7.78 2.09 6.87
C ILE A 11 7.10 1.81 5.54
N LYS A 12 6.06 0.98 5.58
CA LYS A 12 5.29 0.59 4.39
C LYS A 12 3.91 1.23 4.30
N SER A 13 3.47 1.93 5.36
CA SER A 13 2.14 2.52 5.42
C SER A 13 2.06 3.70 6.40
N LEU A 14 0.83 4.16 6.68
CA LEU A 14 0.53 5.18 7.68
C LEU A 14 0.12 4.57 9.04
N LYS A 15 0.22 3.25 9.18
CA LYS A 15 -0.14 2.52 10.40
C LYS A 15 0.54 3.11 11.63
N GLY A 16 -0.27 3.36 12.66
CA GLY A 16 0.20 3.84 13.95
C GLY A 16 0.61 5.32 13.99
N LEU A 17 0.44 6.06 12.89
CA LEU A 17 0.70 7.50 12.87
C LEU A 17 -0.54 8.28 13.31
N ILE A 18 -0.31 9.42 13.96
CA ILE A 18 -1.36 10.29 14.48
C ILE A 18 -1.53 11.51 13.57
N PHE A 19 -2.74 11.71 13.03
CA PHE A 19 -3.09 12.80 12.10
C PHE A 19 -4.04 13.85 12.67
N HIS A 20 -4.29 13.80 13.98
CA HIS A 20 -5.11 14.78 14.70
C HIS A 20 -4.27 15.50 15.76
N ASP A 21 -4.78 16.65 16.21
CA ASP A 21 -4.16 17.41 17.28
C ASP A 21 -4.46 16.75 18.62
N ILE A 22 -3.41 16.28 19.31
CA ILE A 22 -3.53 15.59 20.60
C ILE A 22 -3.79 16.55 21.76
N GLU A 23 -3.42 17.82 21.61
CA GLU A 23 -3.61 18.87 22.63
C GLU A 23 -4.96 19.58 22.46
N LYS A 24 -5.44 19.69 21.21
CA LYS A 24 -6.72 20.32 20.86
C LYS A 24 -7.57 19.40 19.97
N PRO A 25 -8.20 18.33 20.52
CA PRO A 25 -8.91 17.31 19.76
C PRO A 25 -10.09 17.82 18.91
N GLN A 26 -10.61 19.01 19.21
CA GLN A 26 -11.63 19.69 18.40
C GLN A 26 -11.12 20.11 17.01
N ASN A 27 -9.81 20.17 16.80
CA ASN A 27 -9.22 20.46 15.51
C ASN A 27 -9.43 19.28 14.56
N LYS A 28 -9.96 19.54 13.36
CA LYS A 28 -10.12 18.49 12.34
C LYS A 28 -8.78 17.87 11.99
N ALA A 29 -8.77 16.55 11.84
CA ALA A 29 -7.59 15.79 11.42
C ALA A 29 -7.08 16.29 10.06
N ARG A 30 -5.75 16.34 9.91
CA ARG A 30 -5.10 16.78 8.67
C ARG A 30 -4.84 15.59 7.77
N LYS A 31 -5.57 15.53 6.65
CA LYS A 31 -5.36 14.51 5.61
C LYS A 31 -4.20 14.86 4.66
N LEU A 32 -3.54 13.84 4.14
CA LEU A 32 -2.42 13.91 3.22
C LEU A 32 -2.89 14.01 1.76
N ARG A 33 -2.21 14.89 1.02
CA ARG A 33 -2.33 14.99 -0.44
C ARG A 33 -1.25 14.18 -1.16
N ARG A 34 -0.09 13.98 -0.53
CA ARG A 34 1.05 13.25 -1.11
C ARG A 34 1.63 12.31 -0.06
N LEU A 35 1.90 11.09 -0.47
CA LEU A 35 2.65 10.11 0.30
C LEU A 35 3.72 9.51 -0.60
N THR A 36 4.99 9.55 -0.19
CA THR A 36 6.07 8.82 -0.86
C THR A 36 6.48 7.65 0.03
N LEU A 37 6.47 6.43 -0.50
CA LEU A 37 6.90 5.22 0.20
C LEU A 37 8.25 4.75 -0.36
N PHE A 38 9.08 4.16 0.51
CA PHE A 38 10.32 3.54 0.06
C PHE A 38 10.02 2.29 -0.78
N ASN A 39 10.59 2.24 -1.98
CA ASN A 39 10.76 1.04 -2.79
C ASN A 39 11.97 1.19 -3.71
N ASP A 40 12.72 0.11 -3.90
CA ASP A 40 13.91 0.02 -4.77
C ASP A 40 13.80 -1.09 -5.83
N SER A 41 12.63 -1.74 -5.94
CA SER A 41 12.34 -2.81 -6.89
C SER A 41 11.12 -2.51 -7.79
N ASP A 42 10.88 -3.29 -8.84
CA ASP A 42 9.65 -3.24 -9.64
C ASP A 42 8.40 -3.63 -8.81
N THR A 43 8.60 -4.25 -7.65
CA THR A 43 7.55 -4.81 -6.81
C THR A 43 7.60 -4.16 -5.43
N PHE A 44 6.52 -3.51 -5.02
CA PHE A 44 6.38 -2.97 -3.66
C PHE A 44 5.79 -4.03 -2.73
N SER A 45 6.56 -4.41 -1.71
CA SER A 45 6.14 -5.42 -0.71
C SER A 45 5.54 -4.78 0.54
N ILE A 46 4.37 -5.28 0.95
CA ILE A 46 3.66 -4.92 2.18
C ILE A 46 3.00 -6.18 2.77
N SER A 47 3.05 -6.38 4.09
CA SER A 47 2.40 -7.57 4.67
C SER A 47 0.88 -7.40 4.78
N ALA A 48 0.14 -8.50 4.79
CA ALA A 48 -1.31 -8.50 5.00
C ALA A 48 -1.69 -7.80 6.32
N LEU A 49 -0.95 -8.06 7.41
CA LEU A 49 -1.14 -7.42 8.71
C LEU A 49 -0.90 -5.90 8.68
N GLU A 50 0.08 -5.45 7.89
CA GLU A 50 0.35 -4.03 7.67
C GLU A 50 -0.75 -3.37 6.86
N LEU A 51 -1.16 -4.01 5.76
CA LEU A 51 -2.19 -3.52 4.85
C LEU A 51 -3.56 -3.40 5.54
N ASN A 52 -3.90 -4.36 6.41
CA ASN A 52 -5.10 -4.33 7.25
C ASN A 52 -5.16 -3.11 8.20
N LYS A 53 -4.02 -2.46 8.45
CA LYS A 53 -3.91 -1.29 9.35
C LYS A 53 -3.24 -0.09 8.68
N ALA A 54 -3.15 -0.07 7.34
CA ALA A 54 -2.29 0.83 6.60
C ALA A 54 -2.69 2.32 6.67
N GLY A 55 -3.94 2.63 7.03
CA GLY A 55 -4.42 4.00 7.21
C GLY A 55 -4.56 4.81 5.90
N PHE A 56 -4.41 4.19 4.72
CA PHE A 56 -4.51 4.90 3.44
C PHE A 56 -5.91 5.51 3.24
N LYS A 57 -6.97 4.74 3.54
CA LYS A 57 -8.35 5.24 3.47
C LYS A 57 -8.59 6.42 4.41
N GLU A 58 -8.08 6.32 5.62
CA GLU A 58 -8.37 7.24 6.72
C GLU A 58 -7.64 8.59 6.55
N HIS A 59 -6.37 8.52 6.16
CA HIS A 59 -5.47 9.67 6.24
C HIS A 59 -5.16 10.31 4.89
N MET A 60 -5.51 9.68 3.76
CA MET A 60 -5.38 10.32 2.44
C MET A 60 -6.64 11.12 2.10
N ILE A 61 -6.49 12.21 1.33
CA ILE A 61 -7.63 12.94 0.76
C ILE A 61 -8.19 12.16 -0.41
N LEU A 62 -9.37 11.56 -0.23
CA LEU A 62 -10.08 10.79 -1.26
C LEU A 62 -11.19 11.60 -1.95
N ASP A 63 -11.72 12.62 -1.25
CA ASP A 63 -12.88 13.38 -1.71
C ASP A 63 -12.45 14.65 -2.47
N GLY A 64 -13.19 14.96 -3.53
CA GLY A 64 -13.10 16.21 -4.27
C GLY A 64 -12.11 16.19 -5.44
N ASN A 65 -12.42 16.99 -6.46
CA ASN A 65 -11.55 17.20 -7.60
C ASN A 65 -10.41 18.14 -7.20
N THR A 66 -9.38 17.57 -6.58
CA THR A 66 -8.28 18.36 -6.06
C THR A 66 -7.18 18.57 -7.10
N MET A 67 -6.69 19.80 -7.24
CA MET A 67 -5.62 20.15 -8.16
C MET A 67 -4.41 20.67 -7.38
N PRO A 68 -3.25 19.99 -7.42
CA PRO A 68 -2.96 18.72 -8.07
C PRO A 68 -3.62 17.51 -7.35
N PRO A 69 -3.87 16.39 -8.07
CA PRO A 69 -4.54 15.22 -7.51
C PRO A 69 -3.75 14.61 -6.36
N THR A 70 -4.48 13.99 -5.43
CA THR A 70 -3.89 13.15 -4.39
C THR A 70 -3.14 11.99 -5.02
N LYS A 71 -1.96 11.65 -4.49
CA LYS A 71 -1.14 10.55 -5.02
C LYS A 71 -0.31 9.85 -3.95
N ILE A 72 -0.14 8.55 -4.13
CA ILE A 72 0.88 7.73 -3.49
C ILE A 72 1.98 7.49 -4.53
N MET A 73 3.22 7.70 -4.13
CA MET A 73 4.42 7.58 -4.95
C MET A 73 5.41 6.62 -4.31
N PHE A 74 6.30 6.07 -5.13
CA PHE A 74 7.41 5.23 -4.68
C PHE A 74 8.74 5.93 -4.95
N SER A 75 9.74 5.70 -4.10
CA SER A 75 11.04 6.37 -4.17
C SER A 75 11.86 6.05 -5.42
N ASN A 76 11.53 4.99 -6.15
CA ASN A 76 12.22 4.57 -7.38
C ASN A 76 11.60 5.13 -8.67
N GLU A 77 11.10 6.36 -8.62
CA GLU A 77 10.78 7.19 -9.79
C GLU A 77 9.89 6.52 -10.87
N GLY A 78 8.97 5.64 -10.47
CA GLY A 78 8.01 5.00 -11.39
C GLY A 78 8.43 3.61 -11.90
N ILE A 79 9.52 3.05 -11.38
CA ILE A 79 9.92 1.66 -11.60
C ILE A 79 8.90 0.70 -10.98
N THR A 80 8.33 1.04 -9.81
CA THR A 80 7.33 0.19 -9.15
C THR A 80 6.10 -0.05 -10.02
N LYS A 81 5.87 -1.31 -10.40
CA LYS A 81 4.73 -1.81 -11.19
C LYS A 81 3.82 -2.74 -10.41
N TYR A 82 4.34 -3.53 -9.49
CA TYR A 82 3.56 -4.58 -8.82
C TYR A 82 3.44 -4.33 -7.33
N VAL A 83 2.42 -4.90 -6.72
CA VAL A 83 2.29 -5.02 -5.26
C VAL A 83 2.45 -6.49 -4.91
N ARG A 84 3.33 -6.79 -3.94
CA ARG A 84 3.41 -8.09 -3.29
C ARG A 84 2.81 -7.99 -1.90
N ILE A 85 1.81 -8.82 -1.61
CA ILE A 85 1.25 -8.96 -0.27
C ILE A 85 1.91 -10.16 0.38
N THR A 86 2.66 -9.92 1.45
CA THR A 86 3.38 -10.96 2.20
C THR A 86 2.62 -11.42 3.44
N GLY A 87 2.96 -12.62 3.92
CA GLY A 87 2.30 -13.26 5.06
C GLY A 87 1.15 -14.18 4.66
N LEU A 88 0.64 -14.92 5.64
CA LEU A 88 -0.34 -15.99 5.42
C LEU A 88 -1.79 -15.56 5.72
N ASP A 89 -1.95 -14.39 6.34
CA ASP A 89 -3.24 -13.87 6.75
C ASP A 89 -4.04 -13.31 5.57
N GLU A 90 -5.36 -13.42 5.67
CA GLU A 90 -6.29 -12.76 4.75
C GLU A 90 -6.38 -11.26 5.04
N LEU A 91 -6.88 -10.50 4.06
CA LEU A 91 -7.22 -9.10 4.26
C LEU A 91 -8.59 -9.00 4.94
N ASN A 92 -8.71 -8.13 5.93
CA ASN A 92 -10.01 -7.72 6.46
C ASN A 92 -10.65 -6.64 5.58
N SER A 93 -11.85 -6.18 5.94
CA SER A 93 -12.55 -5.10 5.23
C SER A 93 -11.70 -3.84 5.03
N GLU A 94 -10.96 -3.45 6.07
CA GLU A 94 -10.05 -2.31 6.05
C GLU A 94 -8.86 -2.55 5.11
N GLY A 95 -8.28 -3.75 5.13
CA GLY A 95 -7.19 -4.14 4.25
C GLY A 95 -7.58 -4.11 2.78
N ILE A 96 -8.74 -4.65 2.44
CA ILE A 96 -9.30 -4.60 1.07
C ILE A 96 -9.50 -3.14 0.64
N THR A 97 -10.01 -2.29 1.55
CA THR A 97 -10.21 -0.87 1.24
C THR A 97 -8.87 -0.14 1.06
N ASN A 98 -7.89 -0.40 1.92
CA ASN A 98 -6.55 0.19 1.82
C ASN A 98 -5.84 -0.25 0.53
N LEU A 99 -5.99 -1.51 0.12
CA LEU A 99 -5.49 -2.02 -1.16
C LEU A 99 -6.10 -1.25 -2.35
N SER A 100 -7.42 -1.08 -2.35
CA SER A 100 -8.11 -0.30 -3.37
C SER A 100 -7.62 1.14 -3.44
N VAL A 101 -7.48 1.81 -2.29
CA VAL A 101 -6.94 3.18 -2.21
C VAL A 101 -5.50 3.24 -2.73
N LEU A 102 -4.66 2.26 -2.39
CA LEU A 102 -3.28 2.18 -2.89
C LEU A 102 -3.25 2.14 -4.43
N PHE A 103 -4.04 1.27 -5.05
CA PHE A 103 -4.11 1.17 -6.52
C PHE A 103 -4.71 2.41 -7.18
N ASN A 104 -5.72 3.03 -6.55
CA ASN A 104 -6.37 4.23 -7.08
C ASN A 104 -5.42 5.44 -7.07
N LEU A 105 -4.63 5.60 -6.00
CA LEU A 105 -3.75 6.75 -5.82
C LEU A 105 -2.34 6.56 -6.42
N SER A 106 -1.97 5.35 -6.82
CA SER A 106 -0.67 5.04 -7.42
C SER A 106 -0.79 4.83 -8.93
N LYS A 107 -0.32 5.80 -9.72
CA LYS A 107 -0.50 5.77 -11.19
C LYS A 107 0.29 4.68 -11.92
N GLY A 108 1.39 4.19 -11.35
CA GLY A 108 2.31 3.27 -12.02
C GLY A 108 2.03 1.79 -11.81
N LEU A 109 1.07 1.45 -10.94
CA LEU A 109 0.81 0.07 -10.54
C LEU A 109 -0.08 -0.67 -11.55
N ASN A 110 0.26 -1.93 -11.80
CA ASN A 110 -0.64 -2.92 -12.37
C ASN A 110 -1.76 -3.19 -11.36
N ARG A 111 -3.00 -2.87 -11.75
CA ARG A 111 -4.19 -2.96 -10.88
C ARG A 111 -4.87 -4.31 -10.91
N THR A 112 -4.49 -5.20 -11.83
CA THR A 112 -5.11 -6.50 -12.01
C THR A 112 -4.30 -7.60 -11.34
N GLU A 113 -2.98 -7.48 -11.30
CA GLU A 113 -2.08 -8.52 -10.78
C GLU A 113 -1.53 -8.17 -9.40
N ILE A 114 -1.65 -9.11 -8.47
CA ILE A 114 -1.06 -9.05 -7.13
C ILE A 114 -0.14 -10.24 -6.94
N LYS A 115 1.09 -9.97 -6.50
CA LYS A 115 2.04 -11.02 -6.12
C LYS A 115 1.77 -11.44 -4.67
N ILE A 116 1.85 -12.73 -4.36
CA ILE A 116 1.74 -13.23 -2.97
C ILE A 116 2.81 -14.28 -2.69
N ASP A 117 3.04 -14.56 -1.42
CA ASP A 117 3.88 -15.68 -1.02
C ASP A 117 3.22 -17.01 -1.43
N SER A 118 4.00 -17.96 -1.95
CA SER A 118 3.45 -19.24 -2.46
C SER A 118 2.69 -20.06 -1.42
N GLN A 119 2.98 -19.86 -0.14
CA GLN A 119 2.29 -20.51 0.97
C GLN A 119 0.95 -19.85 1.36
N ALA A 120 0.66 -18.63 0.85
CA ALA A 120 -0.50 -17.83 1.24
C ALA A 120 -1.78 -18.20 0.47
N SER A 121 -2.13 -19.49 0.46
CA SER A 121 -3.24 -20.03 -0.35
C SER A 121 -4.60 -19.39 -0.05
N LYS A 122 -4.89 -19.11 1.23
CA LYS A 122 -6.13 -18.45 1.67
C LYS A 122 -6.24 -17.03 1.11
N LEU A 123 -5.20 -16.22 1.33
CA LEU A 123 -5.09 -14.87 0.78
C LEU A 123 -5.21 -14.89 -0.75
N GLY A 124 -4.53 -15.83 -1.42
CA GLY A 124 -4.63 -15.97 -2.87
C GLY A 124 -6.04 -16.25 -3.36
N ASN A 125 -6.79 -17.13 -2.68
CA ASN A 125 -8.18 -17.40 -3.03
C ASN A 125 -9.08 -16.19 -2.76
N GLN A 126 -8.86 -15.46 -1.67
CA GLN A 126 -9.58 -14.23 -1.36
C GLN A 126 -9.35 -13.16 -2.42
N LEU A 127 -8.10 -12.93 -2.84
CA LEU A 127 -7.79 -11.92 -3.86
C LEU A 127 -8.37 -12.30 -5.23
N LYS A 128 -8.35 -13.60 -5.58
CA LYS A 128 -9.01 -14.11 -6.79
C LYS A 128 -10.52 -13.89 -6.78
N SER A 129 -11.20 -14.13 -5.65
CA SER A 129 -12.65 -13.90 -5.53
C SER A 129 -13.02 -12.42 -5.62
N LEU A 130 -12.10 -11.53 -5.24
CA LEU A 130 -12.21 -10.07 -5.43
C LEU A 130 -11.91 -9.62 -6.87
N GLY A 131 -11.53 -10.53 -7.77
CA GLY A 131 -11.29 -10.27 -9.19
C GLY A 131 -9.83 -9.97 -9.56
N TYR A 132 -8.88 -10.14 -8.64
CA TYR A 132 -7.46 -9.97 -8.94
C TYR A 132 -6.86 -11.25 -9.55
N GLN A 133 -5.95 -11.06 -10.49
CA GLN A 133 -4.97 -12.07 -10.88
C GLN A 133 -3.92 -12.20 -9.77
N VAL A 134 -3.53 -13.43 -9.46
CA VAL A 134 -2.61 -13.70 -8.35
C VAL A 134 -1.42 -14.51 -8.87
N SER A 135 -0.23 -13.93 -8.71
CA SER A 135 1.04 -14.56 -9.04
C SER A 135 1.74 -15.01 -7.76
N MET A 136 1.96 -16.30 -7.61
CA MET A 136 2.65 -16.86 -6.44
C MET A 136 4.16 -16.75 -6.64
N ILE A 137 4.86 -16.16 -5.67
CA ILE A 137 6.32 -16.01 -5.66
C ILE A 137 6.90 -16.94 -4.61
N ASN A 138 7.88 -17.75 -4.99
CA ASN A 138 8.64 -18.54 -4.03
C ASN A 138 9.71 -17.67 -3.37
N GLN A 139 9.98 -17.94 -2.09
CA GLN A 139 10.99 -17.21 -1.33
C GLN A 139 12.41 -17.37 -1.93
N ASP A 140 12.64 -18.47 -2.66
CA ASP A 140 13.91 -18.78 -3.32
C ASP A 140 14.16 -17.97 -4.60
N ASP A 141 13.11 -17.46 -5.24
CA ASP A 141 13.23 -16.60 -6.44
C ASP A 141 13.77 -15.20 -6.09
N GLU A 142 13.76 -14.84 -4.81
CA GLU A 142 14.20 -13.53 -4.27
C GLU A 142 15.73 -13.42 -4.14
N TYR A 143 16.48 -14.54 -4.27
CA TYR A 143 17.95 -14.60 -4.14
C TYR A 143 18.71 -14.69 -5.48
N THR A 144 18.04 -14.65 -6.63
CA THR A 144 18.75 -14.56 -7.91
C THR A 144 19.00 -13.11 -8.30
N ILE A 145 20.11 -12.55 -7.84
CA ILE A 145 20.73 -11.39 -8.49
C ILE A 145 22.21 -11.72 -8.74
N THR A 146 22.52 -11.86 -10.04
CA THR A 146 23.86 -11.83 -10.66
C THR A 146 24.37 -10.41 -10.74
#